data_AF-A0A9Q3K932-F1
#
_entry.id   AF-A0A9Q3K932-F1
#
_cell.length_a   1.000
_cell.length_b   1.000
_cell.length_c   1.000
_cell.angle_alpha   90.00
_cell.angle_beta   90.00
_cell.angle_gamma   90.00
#
_symmetry.space_group_name_H-M   'P 1'
#
loop_
_entity.id
_entity.type
_entity.pdbx_description
1 polymer ?
#
loop_
_entity_poly.entity_id
_entity_poly.type
_entity_poly.pdbx_seq_one_letter_code
_entity_poly.pdbx_strand_id
1 'polypeptide(L)'
;MKEKLIDLLFKYKNAFATDKEPLGAIIGNEVDIILNVEKPYPPLLRRPAYPASPRAREALEVHIKALMDLVVLRKVGNNEQLEVTTPVFITWHNGKSRMIGDFKALNTYTIPDR
;
A
#
# COMPACT_ATOMS: atom_id res chain seq x y z
N MET A 1 27.39 14.13 25.96
CA MET A 1 26.46 13.03 25.58
C MET A 1 25.57 13.44 24.41
N LYS A 2 24.94 14.62 24.46
CA LYS A 2 24.11 15.18 23.37
C LYS A 2 24.87 15.38 22.04
N GLU A 3 26.10 15.88 22.08
CA GLU A 3 26.94 16.08 20.89
C GLU A 3 27.26 14.77 20.18
N LYS A 4 27.71 13.76 20.92
CA LYS A 4 27.97 12.41 20.38
C LYS A 4 26.74 11.78 19.72
N LEU A 5 25.53 12.04 20.24
CA LEU A 5 24.29 11.57 19.63
C LEU A 5 24.02 12.30 18.32
N ILE A 6 24.18 13.62 18.28
CA ILE A 6 24.00 14.43 17.08
C ILE A 6 24.97 13.99 15.98
N ASP A 7 26.24 13.77 16.32
CA ASP A 7 27.25 13.28 15.39
C ASP A 7 26.87 11.92 14.80
N LEU A 8 26.30 11.03 15.62
CA LEU A 8 25.83 9.71 15.20
C LEU A 8 24.63 9.83 14.24
N LEU A 9 23.67 10.70 14.54
CA LEU A 9 22.49 10.93 13.69
C LEU A 9 22.90 11.51 12.33
N PHE A 10 23.84 12.46 12.31
CA PHE A 10 24.37 13.01 11.05
C PHE A 10 25.18 11.98 10.27
N LYS A 11 26.00 11.18 10.95
CA LYS A 11 26.77 10.08 10.32
C LYS A 11 25.85 9.10 9.60
N TYR A 12 24.71 8.77 10.19
CA TYR A 12 23.73 7.82 9.64
C TYR A 12 22.46 8.51 9.11
N LYS A 13 22.55 9.75 8.63
CA LYS A 13 21.39 10.55 8.23
C LYS A 13 20.46 9.85 7.22
N ASN A 14 21.03 9.04 6.32
CA ASN A 14 20.27 8.30 5.29
C ASN A 14 19.53 7.07 5.85
N ALA A 15 19.78 6.69 7.11
CA ALA A 15 19.03 5.63 7.78
C ALA A 15 17.68 6.12 8.35
N PHE A 16 17.43 7.44 8.32
CA PHE A 16 16.21 8.05 8.82
C PHE A 16 15.35 8.54 7.67
N ALA A 17 14.04 8.28 7.74
CA ALA A 17 13.09 8.89 6.83
C ALA A 17 13.03 10.40 7.05
N THR A 18 12.97 11.16 5.97
CA THR A 18 12.85 12.63 6.00
C THR A 18 11.65 13.09 5.18
N ASP A 19 11.27 14.35 5.29
CA ASP A 19 10.18 14.90 4.48
C ASP A 19 10.47 14.86 2.97
N LYS A 20 11.76 14.82 2.59
CA LYS A 20 12.22 14.74 1.19
C LYS A 20 12.37 13.30 0.71
N GLU A 21 12.80 12.41 1.59
CA GLU A 21 13.01 10.99 1.34
C GLU A 21 12.23 10.19 2.40
N PRO A 22 10.89 10.16 2.30
CA PRO A 22 10.04 9.56 3.32
C PRO A 22 9.99 8.03 3.23
N LEU A 23 10.39 7.47 2.08
CA LEU A 23 10.40 6.04 1.82
C LEU A 23 11.82 5.56 1.52
N GLY A 24 12.17 4.41 2.08
CA GLY A 24 13.33 3.66 1.63
C GLY A 24 13.03 3.00 0.29
N ALA A 25 14.01 2.99 -0.62
CA ALA A 25 13.93 2.28 -1.88
C ALA A 25 14.96 1.15 -1.87
N ILE A 26 14.50 -0.10 -1.87
CA ILE A 26 15.37 -1.25 -2.14
C ILE A 26 15.30 -1.52 -3.64
N ILE A 27 16.35 -1.13 -4.38
CA ILE A 27 16.40 -1.29 -5.83
C ILE A 27 16.52 -2.79 -6.17
N GLY A 28 15.77 -3.27 -7.17
CA GLY A 28 15.91 -4.62 -7.73
C GLY A 28 15.25 -5.75 -6.93
N ASN A 29 14.31 -5.45 -6.04
CA ASN A 29 13.57 -6.45 -5.24
C ASN A 29 12.09 -6.48 -5.66
N GLU A 30 11.87 -6.67 -6.95
CA GLU A 30 10.54 -7.02 -7.45
C GLU A 30 10.21 -8.43 -6.94
N VAL A 31 9.00 -8.60 -6.40
CA VAL A 31 8.56 -9.87 -5.82
C VAL A 31 7.41 -10.42 -6.65
N ASP A 32 7.60 -11.64 -7.15
CA ASP A 32 6.54 -12.39 -7.81
C ASP A 32 5.58 -12.97 -6.76
N ILE A 33 4.31 -12.56 -6.83
CA ILE A 33 3.26 -13.14 -6.00
C ILE A 33 2.67 -14.33 -6.76
N ILE A 34 2.99 -15.55 -6.30
CA ILE A 34 2.51 -16.79 -6.92
C ILE A 34 1.16 -17.18 -6.30
N LEU A 35 0.18 -17.47 -7.17
CA LEU A 35 -1.13 -17.94 -6.75
C LEU A 35 -1.26 -19.45 -6.94
N ASN A 36 -2.07 -20.11 -6.10
CA ASN A 36 -2.42 -21.53 -6.20
C ASN A 36 -3.58 -21.81 -7.19
N VAL A 37 -3.97 -20.81 -7.97
CA VAL A 37 -5.03 -20.86 -8.99
C VAL A 37 -4.55 -20.19 -10.26
N GLU A 38 -5.05 -20.66 -11.40
CA GLU A 38 -4.75 -20.10 -12.72
C GLU A 38 -5.94 -19.30 -13.29
N LYS A 39 -5.70 -18.64 -14.42
CA LYS A 39 -6.76 -17.91 -15.13
C LYS A 39 -7.74 -18.90 -15.79
N PRO A 40 -9.05 -18.58 -15.83
CA PRO A 40 -9.67 -17.38 -15.26
C PRO A 40 -9.76 -17.45 -13.72
N TYR A 41 -9.36 -16.36 -13.06
CA TYR A 41 -9.37 -16.29 -11.60
C TYR A 41 -10.78 -16.41 -11.01
N PRO A 42 -10.92 -17.00 -9.81
CA PRO A 42 -12.21 -17.13 -9.14
C PRO A 42 -12.85 -15.76 -8.88
N PRO A 43 -14.19 -15.66 -8.88
CA PRO A 43 -14.90 -14.40 -8.61
C PRO A 43 -14.51 -13.73 -7.29
N LEU A 44 -14.06 -14.51 -6.31
CA LEU A 44 -13.59 -14.01 -5.01
C LEU A 44 -12.34 -13.14 -5.11
N LEU A 45 -11.56 -13.22 -6.20
CA LEU A 45 -10.45 -12.30 -6.48
C LEU A 45 -10.90 -11.02 -7.22
N ARG A 46 -12.17 -10.90 -7.63
CA ARG A 46 -12.76 -9.72 -8.29
C ARG A 46 -13.81 -9.06 -7.41
N ARG A 47 -13.39 -8.64 -6.23
CA ARG A 47 -14.31 -8.07 -5.23
C ARG A 47 -14.62 -6.61 -5.56
N PRO A 48 -15.90 -6.19 -5.56
CA PRO A 48 -16.26 -4.80 -5.77
C PRO A 48 -15.82 -3.93 -4.59
N ALA A 49 -15.68 -2.63 -4.83
CA ALA A 49 -15.47 -1.66 -3.77
C ALA A 49 -16.65 -1.65 -2.79
N TYR A 50 -16.36 -1.48 -1.50
CA TYR A 50 -17.41 -1.29 -0.51
C TYR A 50 -18.05 0.10 -0.66
N PRO A 51 -19.36 0.24 -0.38
CA PRO A 51 -19.98 1.55 -0.24
C PRO A 51 -19.27 2.35 0.85
N ALA A 52 -18.89 3.58 0.54
CA ALA A 52 -18.23 4.49 1.47
C ALA A 52 -19.12 5.70 1.77
N SER A 53 -19.18 6.11 3.04
CA SER A 53 -19.82 7.38 3.41
C SER A 53 -19.05 8.57 2.82
N PRO A 54 -19.67 9.76 2.69
CA PRO A 54 -18.99 10.95 2.17
C PRO A 54 -17.68 11.24 2.89
N ARG A 55 -17.70 11.21 4.24
CA ARG A 55 -16.51 11.38 5.09
C ARG A 55 -15.43 10.32 4.81
N ALA A 56 -15.82 9.07 4.59
CA ALA A 56 -14.86 8.01 4.28
C ALA A 56 -14.27 8.18 2.87
N ARG A 57 -15.06 8.63 1.91
CA ARG A 57 -14.61 8.91 0.54
C ARG A 57 -13.59 10.04 0.50
N GLU A 58 -13.86 11.15 1.17
CA GLU A 58 -12.91 12.27 1.29
C GLU A 58 -11.59 11.81 1.91
N ALA A 59 -11.65 11.01 2.98
CA ALA A 59 -10.45 10.45 3.60
C ALA A 59 -9.70 9.49 2.66
N LEU A 60 -10.39 8.65 1.89
CA LEU A 60 -9.78 7.77 0.89
C LEU A 60 -9.05 8.58 -0.18
N GLU A 61 -9.66 9.65 -0.70
CA GLU A 61 -9.07 10.50 -1.72
C GLU A 61 -7.76 11.14 -1.24
N VAL A 62 -7.71 11.59 0.03
CA VAL A 62 -6.48 12.11 0.65
C VAL A 62 -5.39 11.05 0.72
N HIS A 63 -5.71 9.84 1.21
CA HIS A 63 -4.74 8.74 1.34
C HIS A 63 -4.25 8.24 -0.03
N ILE A 64 -5.14 8.08 -1.00
CA ILE A 64 -4.80 7.65 -2.36
C ILE A 64 -3.87 8.67 -3.01
N LYS A 65 -4.18 9.96 -2.91
CA LYS A 65 -3.34 11.03 -3.46
C LYS A 65 -1.93 10.99 -2.84
N ALA A 66 -1.84 10.91 -1.52
CA ALA A 66 -0.55 10.83 -0.84
C ALA A 66 0.29 9.63 -1.30
N LEU A 67 -0.33 8.46 -1.48
CA LEU A 67 0.37 7.26 -1.97
C LEU A 67 0.75 7.35 -3.45
N MET A 68 -0.02 8.06 -4.27
CA MET A 68 0.35 8.36 -5.66
C MET A 68 1.53 9.33 -5.73
N ASP A 69 1.54 10.37 -4.91
CA ASP A 69 2.65 11.34 -4.83
C ASP A 69 3.95 10.66 -4.36
N LEU A 70 3.83 9.62 -3.52
CA LEU A 70 4.92 8.76 -3.08
C LEU A 70 5.29 7.64 -4.07
N VAL A 71 4.61 7.54 -5.21
CA VAL A 71 4.83 6.50 -6.24
C VAL A 71 4.63 5.07 -5.69
N VAL A 72 3.87 4.92 -4.60
CA VAL A 72 3.46 3.62 -4.04
C VAL A 72 2.25 3.07 -4.80
N LEU A 73 1.35 3.95 -5.22
CA LEU A 73 0.20 3.63 -6.06
C LEU A 73 0.34 4.29 -7.43
N ARG A 74 -0.18 3.62 -8.45
CA ARG A 74 -0.35 4.19 -9.79
C ARG A 74 -1.76 3.95 -10.29
N LYS A 75 -2.21 4.80 -11.21
CA LYS A 75 -3.43 4.54 -11.97
C LYS A 75 -3.16 3.41 -12.96
N VAL A 76 -4.09 2.47 -13.04
CA VAL A 76 -4.10 1.41 -14.06
C VAL A 76 -4.46 2.07 -15.40
N GLY A 77 -3.68 1.81 -16.44
CA GLY A 77 -3.89 2.37 -17.78
C GLY A 77 -5.15 1.83 -18.46
N ASN A 78 -5.69 2.57 -19.43
CA ASN A 78 -6.93 2.20 -20.12
C ASN A 78 -6.85 0.85 -20.87
N ASN A 79 -5.64 0.43 -21.24
CA ASN A 79 -5.39 -0.82 -21.97
C ASN A 79 -4.97 -1.98 -21.04
N GLU A 80 -4.88 -1.74 -19.73
CA GLU A 80 -4.51 -2.77 -18.77
C GLU A 80 -5.77 -3.48 -18.25
N GLN A 81 -5.81 -4.81 -18.40
CA GLN A 81 -6.91 -5.61 -17.89
C GLN A 81 -6.76 -5.83 -16.39
N LEU A 82 -7.74 -5.36 -15.61
CA LEU A 82 -7.77 -5.58 -14.17
C LEU A 82 -8.42 -6.94 -13.86
N GLU A 83 -7.62 -7.92 -13.48
CA GLU A 83 -8.09 -9.28 -13.24
C GLU A 83 -8.35 -9.59 -11.77
N VAL A 84 -7.70 -8.85 -10.86
CA VAL A 84 -7.79 -8.99 -9.41
C VAL A 84 -8.11 -7.62 -8.80
N THR A 85 -9.08 -7.58 -7.90
CA THR A 85 -9.49 -6.38 -7.18
C THR A 85 -9.69 -6.68 -5.69
N THR A 86 -9.10 -5.82 -4.86
CA THR A 86 -9.24 -5.88 -3.40
C THR A 86 -9.91 -4.58 -2.91
N PRO A 87 -11.01 -4.65 -2.16
CA PRO A 87 -11.65 -3.45 -1.64
C PRO A 87 -10.79 -2.82 -0.55
N VAL A 88 -10.84 -1.49 -0.50
CA VAL A 88 -10.21 -0.68 0.54
C VAL A 88 -11.29 0.08 1.32
N PHE A 89 -11.03 0.33 2.60
CA PHE A 89 -11.94 1.07 3.46
C PHE A 89 -11.18 1.91 4.49
N ILE A 90 -11.89 2.81 5.17
CA ILE A 90 -11.32 3.68 6.21
C ILE A 90 -11.68 3.14 7.59
N THR A 91 -10.68 3.10 8.46
CA THR A 91 -10.88 3.01 9.92
C THR A 91 -10.42 4.30 10.59
N TRP A 92 -11.03 4.64 11.72
CA TRP A 92 -10.73 5.84 12.49
C TRP A 92 -10.15 5.46 13.84
N HIS A 93 -9.06 6.12 14.23
CA HIS A 93 -8.46 5.96 15.55
C HIS A 93 -7.95 7.32 16.03
N ASN A 94 -8.39 7.75 17.22
CA ASN A 94 -8.06 9.05 17.80
C ASN A 94 -8.24 10.23 16.82
N GLY A 95 -9.36 10.24 16.10
CA GLY A 95 -9.69 11.28 15.12
C GLY A 95 -8.91 11.22 13.80
N LYS A 96 -7.96 10.29 13.65
CA LYS A 96 -7.18 10.11 12.41
C LYS A 96 -7.72 8.94 11.59
N SER A 97 -7.83 9.13 10.28
CA SER A 97 -8.22 8.09 9.33
C SER A 97 -7.02 7.23 8.92
N ARG A 98 -7.29 5.96 8.63
CA ARG A 98 -6.33 5.02 8.05
C ARG A 98 -7.02 4.24 6.93
N MET A 99 -6.36 4.12 5.79
CA MET A 99 -6.81 3.26 4.69
C MET A 99 -6.35 1.82 4.90
N ILE A 100 -7.26 0.86 4.77
CA ILE A 100 -7.03 -0.56 4.98
C ILE A 100 -7.49 -1.32 3.73
N GLY A 101 -6.64 -2.19 3.19
CA GLY A 101 -7.02 -3.15 2.13
C GLY A 101 -7.47 -4.49 2.71
N ASP A 102 -8.59 -5.03 2.22
CA ASP A 102 -9.11 -6.33 2.64
C ASP A 102 -8.53 -7.47 1.80
N PHE A 103 -7.26 -7.80 2.06
CA PHE A 103 -6.52 -8.82 1.30
C PHE A 103 -6.86 -10.27 1.68
N LYS A 104 -7.87 -10.52 2.53
CA LYS A 104 -8.20 -11.87 2.99
C LYS A 104 -8.43 -12.85 1.83
N ALA A 105 -9.16 -12.41 0.80
CA ALA A 105 -9.41 -13.21 -0.38
C ALA A 105 -8.12 -13.53 -1.14
N LEU A 106 -7.27 -12.52 -1.40
CA LEU A 106 -5.99 -12.69 -2.08
C LEU A 106 -5.10 -13.69 -1.32
N ASN A 107 -4.98 -13.53 0.00
CA ASN A 107 -4.15 -14.36 0.85
C ASN A 107 -4.55 -15.84 0.84
N THR A 108 -5.84 -16.17 0.66
CA THR A 108 -6.29 -17.57 0.52
C THR A 108 -5.72 -18.24 -0.73
N TYR A 109 -5.44 -17.45 -1.78
CA TYR A 109 -4.91 -17.94 -3.05
C TYR A 109 -3.41 -17.73 -3.20
N THR A 110 -2.77 -16.94 -2.33
CA THR A 110 -1.31 -16.73 -2.36
C THR A 110 -0.58 -17.95 -1.81
N ILE A 111 0.42 -18.44 -2.54
CA ILE A 111 1.35 -19.46 -2.05
C ILE A 111 2.35 -18.78 -1.11
N PRO A 112 2.48 -19.22 0.16
CA PRO A 112 3.48 -18.65 1.07
C PRO A 112 4.91 -18.92 0.58
N ASP A 113 5.79 -17.93 0.75
CA ASP A 113 7.23 -18.13 0.57
C ASP A 113 7.74 -19.22 1.53
N ARG A 114 8.66 -20.05 1.05
CA ARG A 114 9.28 -21.14 1.82
C ARG A 114 10.66 -20.74 2.34
#